data_AF-W1XIS8-F1
#
_entry.id   AF-W1XIS8-F1
#
_cell.length_a   1.000
_cell.length_b   1.000
_cell.length_c   1.000
_cell.angle_alpha   90.00
_cell.angle_beta   90.00
_cell.angle_gamma   90.00
#
_symmetry.space_group_name_H-M   'P 1'
#
loop_
_entity.id
_entity.type
_entity.pdbx_description
1 polymer ?
#
loop_
_entity_poly.entity_id
_entity_poly.type
_entity_poly.pdbx_seq_one_letter_code
_entity_poly.pdbx_strand_id
1 'polypeptide(L)'
;VIDLLYQHRVDPDVPIEDVAGTVKDLIAEGKVKHFGLSEAGAQTIRRAHAVQPVTALQSEYSMWWREPEQEILPLLEELGIGFVPFS
;
A
#
# COMPACT_ATOMS: atom_id res chain seq x y z
N VAL A 1 -16.86 3.16 10.68
CA VAL A 1 -15.92 2.17 10.10
C VAL A 1 -15.36 2.77 8.83
N ILE A 2 -14.03 2.77 8.66
CA ILE A 2 -13.34 3.23 7.45
C ILE A 2 -13.14 2.01 6.54
N ASP A 3 -13.58 2.08 5.29
CA ASP A 3 -13.42 0.95 4.37
C ASP A 3 -11.96 0.72 3.99
N LEU A 4 -11.21 1.75 3.62
CA LEU A 4 -9.82 1.66 3.21
C LEU A 4 -9.01 2.77 3.85
N LEU A 5 -8.00 2.41 4.65
CA LEU A 5 -7.08 3.34 5.29
C LEU A 5 -5.73 3.31 4.61
N TYR A 6 -5.30 4.45 4.06
CA TYR A 6 -4.00 4.61 3.44
C TYR A 6 -2.97 5.15 4.43
N GLN A 7 -1.77 4.56 4.46
CA GLN A 7 -0.58 5.33 4.81
C GLN A 7 -0.24 6.24 3.62
N HIS A 8 -0.43 7.55 3.80
CA HIS A 8 -0.29 8.50 2.70
C HIS A 8 1.17 8.69 2.25
N ARG A 9 2.13 8.64 3.17
CA ARG A 9 3.56 8.69 2.86
C ARG A 9 4.31 7.74 3.76
N VAL A 10 5.32 7.09 3.21
CA VAL A 10 6.22 6.22 3.96
C VAL A 10 7.13 7.09 4.82
N ASP A 11 7.11 6.83 6.13
CA ASP A 11 8.06 7.42 7.07
C ASP A 11 9.36 6.60 7.01
N PRO A 12 10.51 7.19 6.66
CA PRO A 12 11.78 6.45 6.57
C PRO A 12 12.33 6.03 7.94
N ASP A 13 11.90 6.67 9.03
CA ASP A 13 12.41 6.40 10.38
C ASP A 13 11.59 5.33 11.11
N VAL A 14 10.45 4.92 10.55
CA VAL A 14 9.54 3.90 11.12
C VAL A 14 9.53 2.66 10.22
N PRO A 15 9.84 1.47 10.77
CA PRO A 15 9.67 0.22 10.03
C PRO A 15 8.25 0.06 9.51
N ILE A 16 8.10 -0.28 8.22
CA ILE A 16 6.77 -0.46 7.61
C ILE A 16 5.96 -1.58 8.27
N GLU A 17 6.64 -2.56 8.85
CA GLU A 17 6.03 -3.65 9.61
C GLU A 17 5.28 -3.16 10.85
N ASP A 18 5.78 -2.12 11.52
CA ASP A 18 5.12 -1.53 12.69
C ASP A 18 3.83 -0.80 12.29
N VAL A 19 3.87 -0.12 11.14
CA VAL A 19 2.68 0.53 10.57
C VAL A 19 1.65 -0.52 10.14
N ALA A 20 2.08 -1.55 9.41
CA ALA A 20 1.22 -2.63 8.95
C ALA A 20 0.60 -3.39 10.14
N GLY A 21 1.38 -3.63 11.21
CA GLY A 21 0.91 -4.21 12.47
C GLY A 21 -0.15 -3.33 13.14
N THR A 22 0.07 -2.03 13.19
CA THR A 22 -0.93 -1.09 13.73
C THR A 22 -2.24 -1.13 12.94
N VAL A 23 -2.18 -1.16 11.61
CA VAL A 23 -3.39 -1.26 10.77
C VAL A 23 -4.09 -2.60 10.94
N LYS A 24 -3.34 -3.70 11.13
CA LYS A 24 -3.88 -5.02 11.46
C LYS A 24 -4.70 -5.00 12.75
N ASP A 25 -4.20 -4.33 13.79
CA ASP A 25 -4.93 -4.18 15.06
C ASP A 25 -6.20 -3.34 14.86
N LEU A 26 -6.13 -2.23 14.11
CA LEU A 26 -7.31 -1.43 13.77
C LEU A 26 -8.38 -2.21 12.98
N ILE A 27 -7.95 -3.17 12.15
CA ILE A 27 -8.86 -4.09 11.45
C ILE A 27 -9.48 -5.08 12.42
N ALA A 28 -8.69 -5.66 13.33
CA ALA A 28 -9.20 -6.56 14.37
C ALA A 28 -10.22 -5.88 15.30
N GLU A 29 -10.02 -4.59 15.59
CA GLU A 29 -10.96 -3.75 16.34
C GLU A 29 -12.20 -3.32 15.54
N GLY A 30 -12.27 -3.63 14.24
CA GLY A 30 -13.39 -3.26 13.37
C GLY A 30 -13.45 -1.77 13.01
N LYS A 31 -12.38 -1.01 13.26
CA LYS A 31 -12.30 0.43 12.92
C LYS A 31 -12.04 0.65 11.44
N VAL A 32 -11.23 -0.23 10.84
CA VAL A 32 -10.80 -0.21 9.44
C VAL A 32 -11.16 -1.56 8.80
N LYS A 33 -11.49 -1.61 7.50
CA LYS A 33 -11.67 -2.88 6.78
C LYS A 33 -10.44 -3.30 5.99
N HIS A 34 -9.76 -2.35 5.35
CA HIS A 34 -8.67 -2.61 4.42
C HIS A 34 -7.48 -1.66 4.61
N PHE A 35 -6.29 -2.14 4.27
CA PHE A 35 -5.04 -1.40 4.32
C PHE A 35 -4.60 -0.96 2.92
N GLY A 36 -4.25 0.31 2.77
CA GLY A 36 -3.68 0.88 1.55
C GLY A 36 -2.34 1.56 1.80
N LEU A 37 -1.55 1.66 0.74
CA LEU A 37 -0.29 2.42 0.72
C LEU A 37 -0.35 3.48 -0.37
N SER A 38 0.36 4.59 -0.18
CA SER A 38 0.58 5.59 -1.22
C SER A 38 2.07 5.91 -1.34
N GLU A 39 2.53 6.04 -2.58
CA GLU A 39 3.93 6.36 -2.91
C GLU A 39 4.96 5.46 -2.20
N ALA A 40 4.66 4.16 -2.13
CA ALA A 40 5.55 3.16 -1.54
C ALA A 40 6.34 2.44 -2.63
N GLY A 41 7.64 2.26 -2.40
CA GLY A 41 8.50 1.45 -3.28
C GLY A 41 8.27 -0.06 -3.11
N ALA A 42 8.77 -0.85 -4.06
CA ALA A 42 8.56 -2.29 -4.13
C ALA A 42 8.93 -3.06 -2.85
N GLN A 43 10.08 -2.74 -2.26
CA GLN A 43 10.53 -3.38 -1.01
C GLN A 43 9.59 -3.08 0.17
N THR A 44 9.13 -1.84 0.28
CA THR A 44 8.17 -1.43 1.32
C THR A 44 6.84 -2.15 1.14
N ILE A 45 6.35 -2.26 -0.10
CA ILE A 45 5.12 -2.99 -0.41
C ILE A 45 5.22 -4.46 0.01
N ARG A 46 6.30 -5.16 -0.36
CA ARG A 46 6.51 -6.58 -0.01
C ARG A 46 6.54 -6.78 1.51
N ARG A 47 7.29 -5.94 2.23
CA ARG A 47 7.41 -5.99 3.70
C ARG A 47 6.08 -5.71 4.41
N ALA A 48 5.34 -4.71 3.97
CA ALA A 48 4.03 -4.39 4.52
C ALA A 48 3.01 -5.52 4.29
N HIS A 49 2.94 -6.01 3.05
CA HIS A 49 1.99 -7.04 2.64
C HIS A 49 2.21 -8.38 3.36
N ALA A 50 3.46 -8.69 3.75
CA ALA A 50 3.78 -9.86 4.56
C ALA A 50 3.21 -9.80 5.99
N VAL A 51 2.98 -8.60 6.54
CA VAL A 51 2.43 -8.40 7.90
C VAL A 51 0.91 -8.29 7.88
N GLN A 52 0.38 -7.48 6.96
CA GLN A 52 -1.05 -7.24 6.75
C GLN A 52 -1.31 -7.07 5.25
N PRO A 53 -2.22 -7.86 4.64
CA PRO A 53 -2.52 -7.75 3.21
C PRO A 53 -2.88 -6.33 2.81
N VAL A 54 -2.07 -5.76 1.92
CA VAL A 54 -2.32 -4.46 1.29
C VAL A 54 -3.36 -4.67 0.20
N THR A 55 -4.47 -3.93 0.27
CA THR A 55 -5.57 -4.00 -0.70
C THR A 55 -5.32 -3.11 -1.90
N ALA A 56 -4.70 -1.94 -1.71
CA ALA A 56 -4.45 -1.00 -2.80
C ALA A 56 -3.16 -0.20 -2.62
N LEU A 57 -2.47 0.05 -3.72
CA LEU A 57 -1.43 1.08 -3.84
C LEU A 57 -1.98 2.27 -4.63
N GLN A 58 -1.79 3.48 -4.11
CA GLN A 58 -2.10 4.72 -4.79
C GLN A 58 -0.80 5.46 -5.18
N SER A 59 -0.55 5.59 -6.48
CA SER A 59 0.63 6.29 -7.02
C SER A 59 0.30 7.02 -8.31
N GLU A 60 1.14 8.01 -8.65
CA GLU A 60 1.04 8.73 -9.93
C GLU A 60 1.14 7.77 -11.11
N TYR A 61 0.20 7.90 -12.06
CA TYR A 61 0.23 7.16 -13.33
C TYR A 61 -0.65 7.84 -14.37
N SER A 62 -0.07 8.14 -15.53
CA SER A 62 -0.76 8.79 -16.64
C SER A 62 -0.07 8.48 -17.97
N MET A 63 -0.59 9.01 -19.08
CA MET A 63 0.10 8.90 -20.39
C MET A 63 1.50 9.57 -20.37
N TRP A 64 1.72 10.55 -19.50
CA TRP A 64 3.00 11.26 -19.37
C TRP A 64 3.92 10.66 -18.31
N TRP A 65 3.39 9.85 -17.39
CA TRP A 65 4.14 9.24 -16.31
C TRP A 65 3.82 7.74 -16.21
N ARG A 66 4.74 6.92 -16.72
CA ARG A 66 4.57 5.46 -16.84
C ARG A 66 5.62 4.67 -16.04
N GLU A 67 6.38 5.33 -15.16
CA GLU A 67 7.38 4.67 -14.31
C GLU A 67 6.85 3.47 -13.52
N PRO A 68 5.61 3.47 -12.98
CA PRO A 68 5.07 2.29 -12.28
C PRO A 68 5.08 0.99 -13.09
N GLU A 69 5.09 1.04 -14.43
CA GLU A 69 5.09 -0.16 -15.27
C GLU A 69 6.35 -1.02 -15.14
N GLN A 70 7.48 -0.42 -14.77
CA GLN A 70 8.78 -1.11 -14.76
C GLN A 70 8.89 -2.12 -13.61
N GLU A 71 8.36 -1.77 -12.44
CA GLU A 71 8.55 -2.57 -11.22
C GLU A 71 7.27 -2.68 -10.38
N ILE A 72 6.49 -1.59 -10.27
CA ILE A 72 5.34 -1.54 -9.37
C ILE A 72 4.17 -2.36 -9.91
N LEU A 73 3.69 -2.13 -11.14
CA LEU A 73 2.53 -2.87 -11.66
C LEU A 73 2.76 -4.39 -11.72
N PRO A 74 3.91 -4.90 -12.18
CA PRO A 74 4.20 -6.33 -12.12
C PRO A 74 4.17 -6.90 -10.69
N LEU A 75 4.71 -6.15 -9.72
CA LEU A 75 4.68 -6.54 -8.32
C LEU A 75 3.24 -6.59 -7.77
N LEU A 76 2.42 -5.59 -8.08
CA LEU A 76 1.04 -5.55 -7.60
C LEU A 76 0.21 -6.69 -8.20
N GLU A 77 0.46 -7.03 -9.47
CA GLU A 77 -0.16 -8.20 -10.11
C GLU A 77 0.28 -9.51 -9.44
N GLU A 78 1.58 -9.68 -9.14
CA GLU A 78 2.13 -10.84 -8.41
C GLU A 78 1.46 -11.01 -7.04
N LEU A 79 1.25 -9.91 -6.31
CA LEU A 79 0.72 -9.90 -4.95
C LEU A 79 -0.81 -9.77 -4.86
N GLY A 80 -1.50 -9.60 -5.99
CA GLY A 80 -2.95 -9.39 -6.02
C GLY A 80 -3.41 -8.08 -5.37
N ILE A 81 -2.63 -7.00 -5.52
CA ILE A 81 -2.90 -5.68 -4.95
C ILE A 81 -3.52 -4.77 -6.03
N GLY A 82 -4.58 -4.02 -5.69
CA GLY A 82 -5.18 -3.06 -6.60
C GLY A 82 -4.29 -1.83 -6.83
N PHE A 83 -4.29 -1.27 -8.04
CA PHE A 83 -3.62 -0.01 -8.35
C PHE A 83 -4.65 1.12 -8.51
N VAL A 84 -4.46 2.23 -7.79
CA VAL A 84 -5.33 3.41 -7.80
C VAL A 84 -4.54 4.61 -8.33
N PRO A 85 -4.63 4.93 -9.63
CA PRO A 85 -3.86 6.03 -10.21
C PRO A 85 -4.37 7.41 -9.76
N PHE A 86 -3.47 8.39 -9.66
CA PHE A 86 -3.82 9.82 -9.56
C PHE A 86 -2.93 10.68 -10.47
N SER A 87 -3.28 11.97 -10.62
CA SER A 87 -2.50 13.00 -11.33
C SER A 87 -2.71 14.37 -10.71
#